data_AF-A0A970UR66-F1
#
_entry.id   AF-A0A970UR66-F1
#
_cell.length_a   1.000
_cell.length_b   1.000
_cell.length_c   1.000
_cell.angle_alpha   90.00
_cell.angle_beta   90.00
_cell.angle_gamma   90.00
#
_symmetry.space_group_name_H-M   'P 1'
#
loop_
_entity.id
_entity.type
_entity.pdbx_description
1 polymer ?
#
loop_
_entity_poly.entity_id
_entity_poly.type
_entity_poly.pdbx_seq_one_letter_code
_entity_poly.pdbx_strand_id
1 'polypeptide(L)'
;MKLRHLSSLFLLLMLTTFLRLNGQVIVCDPPFPTDQDSVRIVFNAAEGSRGLKGYTDPIWAHSGVITTQSTSGTDWRYVIAGWSTNTEKARLTPLGNDLWEFKIGPDIRSFYNVPASVGILKIAFVFRNADGSRTGKNQDGSDIFQVLYESGLNLILREPVSSFLVVDPGAEIPVEAVSSGSDSIVLARDGIRLTGTESNELIYNIIAEDSGLHDVMLTAWAEGESVRDSFQY
;
A
#
# COMPACT_ATOMS: atom_id res chain seq x y z
N MET A 1 -7.00 3.19 67.06
CA MET A 1 -6.57 4.09 65.98
C MET A 1 -7.37 3.69 64.73
N LYS A 2 -8.35 4.52 64.33
CA LYS A 2 -9.27 4.29 63.19
C LYS A 2 -8.83 5.18 62.01
N LEU A 3 -8.89 4.65 60.79
CA LEU A 3 -9.17 5.29 59.49
C LEU A 3 -9.24 4.12 58.48
N ARG A 4 -10.36 3.54 58.00
CA ARG A 4 -11.53 3.97 57.20
C ARG A 4 -11.20 4.57 55.81
N HIS A 5 -11.45 3.72 54.80
CA HIS A 5 -11.93 3.90 53.41
C HIS A 5 -11.39 5.04 52.54
N LEU A 6 -10.96 4.70 51.32
CA LEU A 6 -11.49 5.30 50.08
C LEU A 6 -11.11 4.46 48.84
N SER A 7 -12.16 4.01 48.16
CA SER A 7 -12.21 3.51 46.79
C SER A 7 -11.63 4.52 45.78
N SER A 8 -10.88 4.05 44.79
CA SER A 8 -10.88 4.70 43.48
C SER A 8 -10.69 3.68 42.37
N LEU A 9 -11.81 3.40 41.71
CA LEU A 9 -11.92 2.78 40.40
C LEU A 9 -11.19 3.68 39.40
N PHE A 10 -9.96 3.35 39.03
CA PHE A 10 -9.32 3.96 37.87
C PHE A 10 -9.57 3.08 36.66
N LEU A 11 -10.76 3.26 36.09
CA LEU A 11 -11.09 2.88 34.72
C LEU A 11 -10.18 3.70 33.79
N LEU A 12 -8.98 3.20 33.50
CA LEU A 12 -8.19 3.73 32.40
C LEU A 12 -8.84 3.21 31.11
N LEU A 13 -9.77 4.01 30.60
CA LEU A 13 -10.23 3.95 29.23
C LEU A 13 -8.98 4.11 28.34
N MET A 14 -8.37 2.98 27.95
CA MET A 14 -7.46 2.89 26.81
C MET A 14 -8.29 3.25 25.57
N LEU A 15 -8.48 4.55 25.36
CA LEU A 15 -8.91 5.10 24.10
C LEU A 15 -7.72 4.92 23.18
N THR A 16 -7.63 3.75 22.56
CA THR A 16 -6.73 3.52 21.43
C THR A 16 -7.16 4.48 20.34
N THR A 17 -6.53 5.65 20.32
CA THR A 17 -6.54 6.52 19.16
C THR A 17 -5.90 5.70 18.05
N PHE A 18 -6.73 5.07 17.22
CA PHE A 18 -6.33 4.63 15.90
C PHE A 18 -5.96 5.91 15.14
N LEU A 19 -4.69 6.31 15.25
CA LEU A 19 -4.09 7.19 14.25
C LEU A 19 -4.12 6.37 12.95
N ARG A 20 -5.20 6.55 12.18
CA ARG A 20 -5.28 6.07 10.81
C ARG A 20 -4.35 6.99 10.02
N LEU A 21 -3.08 6.61 9.92
CA LEU A 21 -2.21 7.13 8.87
C LEU A 21 -2.81 6.62 7.56
N ASN A 22 -3.50 7.52 6.87
CA ASN A 22 -4.15 7.24 5.61
C ASN A 22 -3.26 7.77 4.49
N GLY A 23 -3.06 6.93 3.47
CA GLY A 23 -2.34 7.34 2.26
C GLY A 23 -2.48 6.33 1.13
N GLN A 24 -2.57 5.03 1.45
CA GLN A 24 -2.72 4.01 0.42
C GLN A 24 -4.17 3.87 -0.04
N VAL A 25 -4.44 4.33 -1.25
CA VAL A 25 -5.78 4.32 -1.86
C VAL A 25 -6.17 2.92 -2.36
N ILE A 26 -5.17 2.08 -2.62
CA ILE A 26 -5.34 0.69 -3.06
C ILE A 26 -4.50 -0.28 -2.23
N VAL A 27 -4.98 -1.51 -2.10
CA VAL A 27 -4.19 -2.66 -1.64
C VAL A 27 -4.15 -3.69 -2.75
N CYS A 28 -2.98 -4.27 -3.00
CA CYS A 28 -2.76 -5.27 -4.04
C CYS A 28 -2.43 -6.63 -3.41
N ASP A 29 -3.02 -7.67 -3.99
CA ASP A 29 -2.82 -9.06 -3.60
C ASP A 29 -2.61 -9.91 -4.88
N PRO A 30 -1.44 -10.56 -5.06
CA PRO A 30 -0.29 -10.56 -4.14
C PRO A 30 0.38 -9.18 -4.01
N PRO A 31 1.14 -8.92 -2.92
CA PRO A 31 1.81 -7.63 -2.69
C PRO A 31 2.98 -7.35 -3.65
N PHE A 32 3.57 -8.40 -4.23
CA PHE A 32 4.65 -8.32 -5.22
C PHE A 32 4.18 -8.91 -6.56
N PRO A 33 3.19 -8.31 -7.23
CA PRO A 33 2.66 -8.89 -8.46
C PRO A 33 3.71 -8.84 -9.57
N THR A 34 3.93 -9.97 -10.22
CA THR A 34 4.61 -10.06 -11.51
C THR A 34 3.57 -9.94 -12.63
N ASP A 35 4.03 -9.77 -13.87
CA ASP A 35 3.11 -9.71 -15.02
C ASP A 35 2.43 -11.04 -15.36
N GLN A 36 2.86 -12.14 -14.73
CA GLN A 36 2.29 -13.49 -14.87
C GLN A 36 1.25 -13.81 -13.78
N ASP A 37 1.03 -12.92 -12.81
CA ASP A 37 0.12 -13.17 -11.70
C ASP A 37 -1.30 -12.69 -12.01
N SER A 38 -2.29 -13.41 -11.47
CA SER A 38 -3.62 -12.84 -11.25
C SER A 38 -3.57 -11.89 -10.06
N VAL A 39 -4.20 -10.73 -10.18
CA VAL A 39 -4.13 -9.68 -9.15
C VAL A 39 -5.52 -9.26 -8.71
N ARG A 40 -5.66 -9.06 -7.40
CA ARG A 40 -6.83 -8.47 -6.75
C ARG A 40 -6.44 -7.11 -6.19
N ILE A 41 -7.06 -6.06 -6.72
CA ILE A 41 -6.89 -4.68 -6.24
C ILE A 41 -8.11 -4.32 -5.40
N VAL A 42 -7.90 -3.95 -4.14
CA VAL A 42 -8.93 -3.38 -3.28
C VAL A 42 -8.74 -1.88 -3.22
N PHE A 43 -9.68 -1.14 -3.81
CA PHE A 43 -9.74 0.32 -3.77
C PHE A 43 -10.60 0.78 -2.58
N ASN A 44 -10.07 1.70 -1.77
CA ASN A 44 -10.81 2.36 -0.70
C ASN A 44 -11.25 3.76 -1.13
N ALA A 45 -12.54 3.91 -1.45
CA ALA A 45 -13.11 5.17 -1.90
C ALA A 45 -13.21 6.24 -0.80
N ALA A 46 -13.04 5.88 0.47
CA ALA A 46 -12.96 6.80 1.59
C ALA A 46 -11.57 7.46 1.74
N GLU A 47 -10.55 6.96 1.04
CA GLU A 47 -9.19 7.51 1.00
C GLU A 47 -8.87 8.24 -0.31
N GLY A 48 -7.67 8.83 -0.37
CA GLY A 48 -7.21 9.58 -1.53
C GLY A 48 -8.01 10.84 -1.79
N SER A 49 -8.44 11.05 -3.02
CA SER A 49 -9.24 12.22 -3.43
C SER A 49 -10.67 12.22 -2.86
N ARG A 50 -11.13 11.07 -2.34
CA ARG A 50 -12.49 10.88 -1.79
C ARG A 50 -13.63 11.20 -2.75
N GLY A 51 -13.37 11.35 -4.05
CA GLY A 51 -14.40 11.72 -5.03
C GLY A 51 -15.49 10.65 -5.19
N LEU A 52 -15.21 9.40 -4.81
CA LEU A 52 -16.15 8.27 -4.80
C LEU A 52 -16.61 7.85 -3.39
N LYS A 53 -16.26 8.61 -2.34
CA LYS A 53 -16.70 8.29 -0.97
C LYS A 53 -18.23 8.29 -0.88
N GLY A 54 -18.78 7.27 -0.22
CA GLY A 54 -20.21 7.06 -0.05
C GLY A 54 -20.95 6.74 -1.34
N TYR A 55 -20.25 6.45 -2.45
CA TYR A 55 -20.89 6.08 -3.70
C TYR A 55 -21.40 4.64 -3.63
N THR A 56 -22.63 4.41 -4.11
CA THR A 56 -23.29 3.09 -4.00
C THR A 56 -23.60 2.47 -5.36
N ASP A 57 -23.63 3.27 -6.42
CA ASP A 57 -23.84 2.78 -7.78
C ASP A 57 -22.56 2.14 -8.34
N PRO A 58 -22.66 1.30 -9.39
CA PRO A 58 -21.48 0.67 -9.98
C PRO A 58 -20.39 1.69 -10.38
N ILE A 59 -19.13 1.26 -10.22
CA ILE A 59 -17.95 2.03 -10.64
C ILE A 59 -17.06 1.19 -11.57
N TRP A 60 -16.20 1.88 -12.31
CA TRP A 60 -15.30 1.29 -13.28
C TRP A 60 -13.87 1.82 -13.10
N ALA A 61 -12.89 0.99 -13.43
CA ALA A 61 -11.50 1.38 -13.56
C ALA A 61 -11.25 1.90 -14.98
N HIS A 62 -10.87 3.16 -15.12
CA HIS A 62 -10.07 3.57 -16.25
C HIS A 62 -8.63 3.10 -15.99
N SER A 63 -8.19 2.08 -16.72
CA SER A 63 -6.93 1.42 -16.45
C SER A 63 -6.15 1.09 -17.71
N GLY A 64 -4.84 1.25 -17.61
CA GLY A 64 -3.84 0.85 -18.59
C GLY A 64 -2.54 0.51 -17.87
N VAL A 65 -1.44 0.39 -18.62
CA VAL A 65 -0.13 0.07 -18.07
C VAL A 65 0.93 1.08 -18.49
N ILE A 66 1.89 1.32 -17.59
CA ILE A 66 3.17 1.92 -17.94
C ILE A 66 4.10 0.80 -18.36
N THR A 67 4.74 0.94 -19.51
CA THR A 67 5.61 -0.08 -20.10
C THR A 67 7.00 0.47 -20.37
N THR A 68 7.92 -0.40 -20.79
CA THR A 68 9.24 0.01 -21.29
C THR A 68 9.20 0.91 -22.53
N GLN A 69 8.02 1.07 -23.16
CA GLN A 69 7.80 1.96 -24.31
C GLN A 69 7.09 3.26 -23.94
N SER A 70 6.67 3.41 -22.68
CA SER A 70 6.08 4.64 -22.18
C SER A 70 7.17 5.70 -22.04
N THR A 71 6.86 6.93 -22.46
CA THR A 71 7.77 8.09 -22.42
C THR A 71 7.62 8.96 -21.17
N SER A 72 6.55 8.75 -20.39
CA SER A 72 6.28 9.42 -19.12
C SER A 72 5.38 8.57 -18.22
N GLY A 73 5.19 8.98 -16.97
CA GLY A 73 4.23 8.37 -16.04
C GLY A 73 2.75 8.58 -16.42
N THR A 74 2.46 9.41 -17.42
CA THR A 74 1.10 9.66 -17.94
C THR A 74 0.89 9.04 -19.33
N ASP A 75 1.93 8.48 -19.94
CA ASP A 75 1.87 7.78 -21.22
C ASP A 75 1.40 6.33 -21.04
N TRP A 76 0.12 6.19 -20.69
CA TRP A 76 -0.50 4.90 -20.42
C TRP A 76 -0.73 4.16 -21.74
N ARG A 77 -0.30 2.90 -21.78
CA ARG A 77 -0.48 2.01 -22.92
C ARG A 77 -1.53 0.94 -22.58
N TYR A 78 -2.05 0.31 -23.62
CA TYR A 78 -2.99 -0.82 -23.51
C TYR A 78 -4.21 -0.55 -22.62
N VAL A 79 -4.78 0.66 -22.71
CA VAL A 79 -5.96 1.05 -21.93
C VAL A 79 -7.14 0.14 -22.28
N ILE A 80 -7.79 -0.43 -21.25
CA ILE A 80 -8.78 -1.51 -21.42
C ILE A 80 -10.18 -1.04 -21.86
N ALA A 81 -10.46 0.26 -21.74
CA ALA A 81 -11.72 0.89 -22.13
C ALA A 81 -11.55 2.41 -22.32
N GLY A 82 -12.31 2.99 -23.24
CA GLY A 82 -12.39 4.45 -23.38
C GLY A 82 -12.90 5.12 -22.09
N TRP A 83 -12.59 6.41 -21.92
CA TRP A 83 -12.91 7.15 -20.68
C TRP A 83 -14.39 7.08 -20.28
N SER A 84 -15.32 7.14 -21.24
CA SER A 84 -16.77 7.05 -21.00
C SER A 84 -17.36 5.67 -21.35
N THR A 85 -16.51 4.65 -21.52
CA THR A 85 -16.95 3.29 -21.90
C THR A 85 -16.98 2.39 -20.67
N ASN A 86 -18.18 1.91 -20.32
CA ASN A 86 -18.42 1.07 -19.14
C ASN A 86 -18.47 -0.41 -19.52
N THR A 87 -17.30 -1.05 -19.63
CA THR A 87 -17.20 -2.47 -19.96
C THR A 87 -17.25 -3.34 -18.70
N GLU A 88 -17.68 -4.61 -18.84
CA GLU A 88 -17.63 -5.55 -17.72
C GLU A 88 -16.20 -5.82 -17.27
N LYS A 89 -15.25 -5.85 -18.20
CA LYS A 89 -13.81 -5.98 -17.93
C LYS A 89 -13.26 -4.89 -17.01
N ALA A 90 -13.84 -3.69 -17.05
CA ALA A 90 -13.42 -2.55 -16.23
C ALA A 90 -14.26 -2.40 -14.94
N ARG A 91 -15.29 -3.22 -14.73
CA ARG A 91 -16.25 -3.04 -13.63
C ARG A 91 -15.67 -3.52 -12.31
N LEU A 92 -15.92 -2.77 -11.23
CA LEU A 92 -15.55 -3.19 -9.88
C LEU A 92 -16.71 -3.87 -9.16
N THR A 93 -16.36 -4.73 -8.20
CA THR A 93 -17.30 -5.40 -7.31
C THR A 93 -17.30 -4.70 -5.95
N PRO A 94 -18.45 -4.23 -5.43
CA PRO A 94 -18.50 -3.62 -4.10
C PRO A 94 -18.22 -4.66 -3.01
N LEU A 95 -17.39 -4.30 -2.04
CA LEU A 95 -17.12 -5.09 -0.83
C LEU A 95 -17.80 -4.49 0.43
N GLY A 96 -18.45 -3.32 0.29
CA GLY A 96 -19.05 -2.57 1.40
C GLY A 96 -18.04 -1.65 2.09
N ASN A 97 -18.52 -0.73 2.95
CA ASN A 97 -17.69 0.24 3.67
C ASN A 97 -16.72 1.03 2.77
N ASP A 98 -17.22 1.54 1.63
CA ASP A 98 -16.42 2.26 0.63
C ASP A 98 -15.31 1.43 -0.05
N LEU A 99 -15.25 0.11 0.17
CA LEU A 99 -14.28 -0.79 -0.46
C LEU A 99 -14.84 -1.39 -1.75
N TRP A 100 -13.98 -1.44 -2.77
CA TRP A 100 -14.28 -1.96 -4.09
C TRP A 100 -13.16 -2.86 -4.59
N GLU A 101 -13.52 -3.98 -5.19
CA GLU A 101 -12.58 -4.94 -5.75
C GLU A 101 -12.50 -4.83 -7.27
N PHE A 102 -11.29 -4.74 -7.79
CA PHE A 102 -10.97 -4.89 -9.21
C PHE A 102 -10.10 -6.12 -9.41
N LYS A 103 -10.58 -7.09 -10.20
CA LYS A 103 -9.85 -8.33 -10.51
C LYS A 103 -9.18 -8.22 -11.87
N ILE A 104 -7.89 -8.53 -11.90
CA ILE A 104 -7.07 -8.61 -13.11
C ILE A 104 -6.67 -10.07 -13.26
N GLY A 105 -7.14 -10.76 -14.30
CA GLY A 105 -6.86 -12.16 -14.51
C GLY A 105 -7.21 -12.66 -15.91
N PRO A 106 -6.73 -13.85 -16.31
CA PRO A 106 -6.00 -14.83 -15.49
C PRO A 106 -4.56 -14.41 -15.11
N ASP A 107 -3.96 -13.49 -15.86
CA ASP A 107 -2.70 -12.83 -15.53
C ASP A 107 -2.72 -11.37 -16.03
N ILE A 108 -1.85 -10.50 -15.49
CA ILE A 108 -1.80 -9.08 -15.88
C ILE A 108 -1.52 -8.92 -17.38
N ARG A 109 -0.54 -9.67 -17.92
CA ARG A 109 -0.12 -9.53 -19.31
C ARG A 109 -1.25 -9.85 -20.29
N SER A 110 -1.93 -10.98 -20.11
CA SER A 110 -3.06 -11.37 -20.95
C SER A 110 -4.27 -10.46 -20.73
N PHE A 111 -4.50 -9.99 -19.50
CA PHE A 111 -5.56 -9.04 -19.21
C PHE A 111 -5.38 -7.73 -19.99
N TYR A 112 -4.18 -7.17 -20.09
CA TYR A 112 -3.92 -5.95 -20.88
C TYR A 112 -3.58 -6.23 -22.35
N ASN A 113 -3.52 -7.49 -22.80
CA ASN A 113 -3.07 -7.89 -24.14
C ASN A 113 -1.67 -7.36 -24.51
N VAL A 114 -0.73 -7.37 -23.55
CA VAL A 114 0.62 -6.83 -23.77
C VAL A 114 1.52 -7.89 -24.42
N PRO A 115 2.16 -7.62 -25.58
CA PRO A 115 3.06 -8.57 -26.23
C PRO A 115 4.26 -8.93 -25.34
N ALA A 116 4.72 -10.18 -25.39
CA ALA A 116 5.82 -10.69 -24.56
C ALA A 116 7.13 -9.88 -24.66
N SER A 117 7.37 -9.21 -25.79
CA SER A 117 8.54 -8.34 -25.99
C SER A 117 8.47 -7.00 -25.25
N VAL A 118 7.35 -6.69 -24.60
CA VAL A 118 7.11 -5.42 -23.90
C VAL A 118 7.04 -5.69 -22.40
N GLY A 119 7.93 -5.06 -21.64
CA GLY A 119 7.93 -5.12 -20.18
C GLY A 119 6.85 -4.22 -19.58
N ILE A 120 6.10 -4.74 -18.60
CA ILE A 120 5.10 -3.99 -17.86
C ILE A 120 5.74 -3.54 -16.54
N LEU A 121 5.76 -2.22 -16.30
CA LEU A 121 6.40 -1.64 -15.12
C LEU A 121 5.39 -1.33 -14.03
N LYS A 122 4.22 -0.82 -14.41
CA LYS A 122 3.14 -0.42 -13.48
C LYS A 122 1.79 -0.64 -14.12
N ILE A 123 0.78 -0.97 -13.31
CA ILE A 123 -0.61 -0.80 -13.67
C ILE A 123 -1.06 0.58 -13.18
N ALA A 124 -1.80 1.29 -14.01
CA ALA A 124 -2.31 2.61 -13.70
C ALA A 124 -3.83 2.59 -13.58
N PHE A 125 -4.37 3.40 -12.66
CA PHE A 125 -5.80 3.46 -12.38
C PHE A 125 -6.28 4.90 -12.15
N VAL A 126 -7.46 5.19 -12.71
CA VAL A 126 -8.44 6.11 -12.12
C VAL A 126 -9.74 5.34 -11.94
N PHE A 127 -10.29 5.33 -10.73
CA PHE A 127 -11.62 4.78 -10.50
C PHE A 127 -12.66 5.85 -10.79
N ARG A 128 -13.78 5.50 -11.40
CA ARG A 128 -14.80 6.48 -11.80
C ARG A 128 -16.21 5.91 -11.76
N ASN A 129 -17.17 6.81 -11.63
CA ASN A 129 -18.57 6.48 -11.88
C ASN A 129 -18.86 6.35 -13.39
N ALA A 130 -20.12 6.07 -13.73
CA ALA A 130 -20.54 5.71 -15.08
C ALA A 130 -20.23 6.78 -16.15
N ASP A 131 -20.42 8.05 -15.84
CA ASP A 131 -20.21 9.17 -16.76
C ASP A 131 -18.83 9.85 -16.60
N GLY A 132 -18.04 9.41 -15.62
CA GLY A 132 -16.72 9.98 -15.32
C GLY A 132 -16.74 11.32 -14.59
N SER A 133 -17.90 11.81 -14.14
CA SER A 133 -18.01 13.07 -13.39
C SER A 133 -17.43 12.98 -11.97
N ARG A 134 -17.33 11.78 -11.40
CA ARG A 134 -16.71 11.50 -10.10
C ARG A 134 -15.55 10.54 -10.27
N THR A 135 -14.41 10.85 -9.64
CA THR A 135 -13.19 10.05 -9.74
C THR A 135 -12.56 9.77 -8.37
N GLY A 136 -12.01 8.56 -8.22
CA GLY A 136 -11.14 8.14 -7.13
C GLY A 136 -9.69 8.16 -7.61
N LYS A 137 -8.87 8.95 -6.92
CA LYS A 137 -7.45 9.21 -7.22
C LYS A 137 -6.65 9.29 -5.91
N ASN A 138 -5.34 9.53 -6.00
CA ASN A 138 -4.54 9.91 -4.84
C ASN A 138 -5.03 11.24 -4.22
N GLN A 139 -4.63 11.51 -2.99
CA GLN A 139 -5.05 12.70 -2.24
C GLN A 139 -4.60 14.00 -2.91
N ASP A 140 -3.45 13.98 -3.57
CA ASP A 140 -2.91 15.11 -4.36
C ASP A 140 -3.54 15.23 -5.76
N GLY A 141 -4.49 14.36 -6.10
CA GLY A 141 -5.15 14.30 -7.41
C GLY A 141 -4.35 13.58 -8.50
N SER A 142 -3.16 13.06 -8.18
CA SER A 142 -2.40 12.22 -9.10
C SER A 142 -3.08 10.86 -9.31
N ASP A 143 -2.76 10.21 -10.42
CA ASP A 143 -3.31 8.90 -10.72
C ASP A 143 -2.67 7.80 -9.86
N ILE A 144 -3.38 6.69 -9.70
CA ILE A 144 -2.98 5.60 -8.81
C ILE A 144 -2.14 4.60 -9.60
N PHE A 145 -1.03 4.14 -9.03
CA PHE A 145 -0.16 3.14 -9.66
C PHE A 145 0.09 1.95 -8.76
N GLN A 146 0.00 0.74 -9.31
CA GLN A 146 0.53 -0.48 -8.73
C GLN A 146 1.82 -0.84 -9.46
N VAL A 147 2.93 -0.93 -8.72
CA VAL A 147 4.23 -1.35 -9.28
C VAL A 147 4.22 -2.86 -9.49
N LEU A 148 4.82 -3.30 -10.60
CA LEU A 148 5.09 -4.72 -10.85
C LEU A 148 6.54 -5.03 -10.50
N TYR A 149 6.75 -6.25 -10.04
CA TYR A 149 8.04 -6.72 -9.56
C TYR A 149 8.57 -7.82 -10.48
N GLU A 150 9.89 -7.96 -10.49
CA GLU A 150 10.53 -9.16 -11.01
C GLU A 150 10.45 -10.27 -9.95
N SER A 151 10.41 -11.52 -10.41
CA SER A 151 10.47 -12.67 -9.51
C SER A 151 11.80 -12.66 -8.75
N GLY A 152 11.76 -12.84 -7.43
CA GLY A 152 12.96 -12.91 -6.60
C GLY A 152 12.82 -12.17 -5.27
N LEU A 153 13.96 -11.70 -4.77
CA LEU A 153 14.07 -10.98 -3.50
C LEU A 153 13.51 -9.56 -3.64
N ASN A 154 12.41 -9.27 -2.96
CA ASN A 154 11.81 -7.94 -2.90
C ASN A 154 11.44 -7.59 -1.45
N LEU A 155 11.35 -6.30 -1.13
CA LEU A 155 10.96 -5.78 0.19
C LEU A 155 10.14 -4.50 0.01
N ILE A 156 9.08 -4.37 0.79
CA ILE A 156 8.27 -3.14 0.90
C ILE A 156 8.11 -2.80 2.38
N LEU A 157 8.45 -1.57 2.74
CA LEU A 157 7.97 -0.91 3.95
C LEU A 157 6.51 -0.48 3.74
N ARG A 158 5.56 -1.10 4.46
CA ARG A 158 4.14 -0.74 4.43
C ARG A 158 3.81 0.38 5.40
N GLU A 159 4.35 0.29 6.61
CA GLU A 159 4.23 1.32 7.62
C GLU A 159 5.62 1.62 8.22
N PRO A 160 5.97 2.89 8.41
CA PRO A 160 5.21 4.07 8.01
C PRO A 160 5.20 4.28 6.48
N VAL A 161 4.08 4.79 5.96
CA VAL A 161 3.96 5.16 4.53
C VAL A 161 4.86 6.34 4.14
N SER A 162 5.20 7.21 5.10
CA SER A 162 6.08 8.36 4.85
C SER A 162 7.54 8.00 5.11
N SER A 163 8.43 8.39 4.21
CA SER A 163 9.88 8.24 4.38
C SER A 163 10.48 9.16 5.45
N PHE A 164 9.70 10.16 5.90
CA PHE A 164 10.07 11.06 6.99
C PHE A 164 8.88 11.31 7.91
N LEU A 165 9.09 11.14 9.20
CA LEU A 165 8.12 11.41 10.25
C LEU A 165 8.63 12.52 11.17
N VAL A 166 7.71 13.22 11.82
CA VAL A 166 8.02 14.08 12.96
C VAL A 166 7.17 13.56 14.11
N VAL A 167 7.83 13.06 15.15
CA VAL A 167 7.17 12.43 16.29
C VAL A 167 7.68 13.01 17.60
N ASP A 168 6.82 13.01 18.62
CA ASP A 168 7.22 13.40 19.97
C ASP A 168 8.01 12.27 20.67
N PRO A 169 8.93 12.60 21.58
CA PRO A 169 9.58 11.59 22.41
C PRO A 169 8.57 10.72 23.18
N GLY A 170 8.78 9.41 23.15
CA GLY A 170 7.89 8.39 23.72
C GLY A 170 6.77 7.94 22.77
N ALA A 171 6.64 8.51 21.57
CA ALA A 171 5.67 8.05 20.59
C ALA A 171 5.99 6.64 20.08
N GLU A 172 4.94 5.86 19.82
CA GLU A 172 5.02 4.58 19.13
C GLU A 172 4.96 4.81 17.61
N ILE A 173 5.95 4.26 16.90
CA ILE A 173 5.99 4.23 15.44
C ILE A 173 5.76 2.78 15.01
N PRO A 174 4.58 2.44 14.45
CA PRO A 174 4.37 1.12 13.88
C PRO A 174 5.22 0.94 12.63
N VAL A 175 5.92 -0.19 12.59
CA VAL A 175 6.70 -0.65 11.44
C VAL A 175 6.09 -1.95 10.94
N GLU A 176 5.61 -1.94 9.70
CA GLU A 176 5.15 -3.14 8.99
C GLU A 176 5.96 -3.26 7.70
N ALA A 177 6.59 -4.41 7.49
CA ALA A 177 7.32 -4.71 6.27
C ALA A 177 6.97 -6.11 5.78
N VAL A 178 6.93 -6.27 4.46
CA VAL A 178 6.74 -7.56 3.79
C VAL A 178 7.82 -7.74 2.74
N SER A 179 8.17 -8.99 2.48
CA SER A 179 9.14 -9.37 1.46
C SER A 179 8.64 -10.53 0.60
N SER A 180 9.24 -10.69 -0.58
CA SER A 180 9.17 -11.93 -1.36
C SER A 180 10.55 -12.51 -1.52
N GLY A 181 10.66 -13.83 -1.56
CA GLY A 181 11.92 -14.52 -1.84
C GLY A 181 13.02 -14.26 -0.83
N SER A 182 12.70 -13.80 0.39
CA SER A 182 13.65 -13.59 1.48
C SER A 182 13.69 -14.77 2.45
N ASP A 183 14.86 -15.03 3.01
CA ASP A 183 15.04 -15.95 4.15
C ASP A 183 14.92 -15.22 5.50
N SER A 184 15.15 -13.91 5.53
CA SER A 184 15.00 -13.11 6.75
C SER A 184 14.80 -11.63 6.46
N ILE A 185 14.18 -10.93 7.43
CA ILE A 185 14.07 -9.47 7.48
C ILE A 185 14.67 -8.98 8.80
N VAL A 186 15.47 -7.92 8.76
CA VAL A 186 16.07 -7.28 9.94
C VAL A 186 15.69 -5.82 9.98
N LEU A 187 15.30 -5.34 11.16
CA LEU A 187 15.05 -3.93 11.45
C LEU A 187 16.20 -3.38 12.31
N ALA A 188 16.77 -2.26 11.90
CA ALA A 188 17.81 -1.54 12.63
C ALA A 188 17.48 -0.05 12.76
N ARG A 189 17.90 0.56 13.86
CA ARG A 189 17.89 2.02 14.08
C ARG A 189 19.32 2.50 14.28
N ASP A 190 19.73 3.49 13.49
CA ASP A 190 21.08 4.06 13.50
C ASP A 190 22.18 3.00 13.37
N GLY A 191 21.92 1.99 12.54
CA GLY A 191 22.82 0.84 12.33
C GLY A 191 22.80 -0.22 13.46
N ILE A 192 22.04 0.00 14.54
CA ILE A 192 21.88 -0.95 15.64
C ILE A 192 20.63 -1.80 15.40
N ARG A 193 20.79 -3.12 15.36
CA ARG A 193 19.66 -4.05 15.21
C ARG A 193 18.67 -3.90 16.36
N LEU A 194 17.40 -3.68 16.02
CA LEU A 194 16.27 -3.71 16.96
C LEU A 194 15.65 -5.12 17.02
N THR A 195 15.30 -5.67 15.85
CA THR A 195 14.65 -6.98 15.75
C THR A 195 14.90 -7.64 14.39
N GLY A 196 14.43 -8.86 14.20
CA GLY A 196 14.34 -9.50 12.90
C GLY A 196 13.51 -10.77 12.94
N THR A 197 13.22 -11.30 11.77
CA THR A 197 12.37 -12.49 11.57
C THR A 197 12.89 -13.32 10.40
N GLU A 198 12.53 -14.61 10.38
CA GLU A 198 12.75 -15.55 9.27
C GLU A 198 11.47 -15.73 8.42
N SER A 199 10.39 -15.01 8.74
CA SER A 199 9.18 -14.92 7.92
C SER A 199 9.29 -13.84 6.85
N ASN A 200 8.33 -13.86 5.91
CA ASN A 200 8.18 -12.84 4.86
C ASN A 200 7.47 -11.55 5.34
N GLU A 201 7.26 -11.40 6.66
CA GLU A 201 6.57 -10.26 7.26
C GLU A 201 7.21 -9.92 8.61
N LEU A 202 7.49 -8.63 8.84
CA LEU A 202 7.99 -8.08 10.08
C LEU A 202 7.05 -6.97 10.56
N ILE A 203 6.50 -7.14 11.77
CA ILE A 203 5.69 -6.14 12.47
C ILE A 203 6.39 -5.78 13.77
N TYR A 204 6.62 -4.49 14.01
CA TYR A 204 7.32 -4.00 15.21
C TYR A 204 6.90 -2.57 15.56
N ASN A 205 6.79 -2.23 16.84
CA ASN A 205 6.58 -0.84 17.27
C ASN A 205 7.89 -0.26 17.82
N ILE A 206 8.42 0.76 17.16
CA ILE A 206 9.56 1.53 17.67
C ILE A 206 9.04 2.52 18.71
N ILE A 207 9.73 2.65 19.84
CA ILE A 207 9.54 3.75 20.79
C ILE A 207 10.56 4.85 20.46
N ALA A 208 10.08 6.04 20.14
CA ALA A 208 10.90 7.21 19.84
C ALA A 208 11.48 7.81 21.13
N GLU A 209 12.48 7.18 21.75
CA GLU A 209 12.95 7.57 23.09
C GLU A 209 13.84 8.82 23.11
N ASP A 210 14.71 8.97 22.11
CA ASP A 210 15.70 10.05 22.05
C ASP A 210 15.27 11.16 21.08
N SER A 211 15.67 12.40 21.38
CA SER A 211 15.52 13.51 20.45
C SER A 211 16.65 13.48 19.43
N GLY A 212 16.32 13.60 18.16
CA GLY A 212 17.30 13.63 17.08
C GLY A 212 16.67 13.14 15.79
N LEU A 213 17.48 13.13 14.73
CA LEU A 213 17.13 12.43 13.51
C LEU A 213 17.61 11.00 13.63
N HIS A 214 16.69 10.03 13.50
CA HIS A 214 17.00 8.62 13.54
C HIS A 214 16.78 7.97 12.18
N ASP A 215 17.74 7.15 11.73
CA ASP A 215 17.60 6.34 10.51
C ASP A 215 17.09 4.95 10.88
N VAL A 216 15.97 4.56 10.28
CA VAL A 216 15.41 3.22 10.44
C VAL A 216 15.53 2.46 9.13
N MET A 217 16.27 1.36 9.18
CA MET A 217 16.60 0.53 8.03
C MET A 217 16.00 -0.86 8.18
N LEU A 218 15.25 -1.29 7.17
CA LEU A 218 14.89 -2.68 6.95
C LEU A 218 15.85 -3.30 5.95
N THR A 219 16.24 -4.54 6.20
CA THR A 219 17.04 -5.32 5.25
C THR A 219 16.46 -6.72 5.16
N ALA A 220 16.02 -7.10 3.96
CA ALA A 220 15.66 -8.47 3.64
C ALA A 220 16.83 -9.18 2.96
N TRP A 221 17.10 -10.42 3.34
CA TRP A 221 18.21 -11.22 2.82
C TRP A 221 17.71 -12.49 2.13
N ALA A 222 18.40 -12.92 1.09
CA ALA A 222 18.30 -14.26 0.52
C ALA A 222 19.60 -14.66 -0.17
N GLU A 223 20.07 -15.89 0.06
CA GLU A 223 21.22 -16.48 -0.66
C GLU A 223 22.49 -15.58 -0.73
N GLY A 224 22.71 -14.72 0.27
CA GLY A 224 23.84 -13.79 0.33
C GLY A 224 23.60 -12.43 -0.35
N GLU A 225 22.45 -12.23 -0.98
CA GLU A 225 21.96 -10.95 -1.47
C GLU A 225 21.08 -10.24 -0.43
N SER A 226 20.91 -8.92 -0.58
CA SER A 226 19.99 -8.16 0.24
C SER A 226 19.33 -7.01 -0.51
N VAL A 227 18.08 -6.74 -0.14
CA VAL A 227 17.34 -5.53 -0.52
C VAL A 227 17.00 -4.74 0.75
N ARG A 228 16.86 -3.42 0.62
CA ARG A 228 16.68 -2.51 1.76
C ARG A 228 15.61 -1.48 1.48
N ASP A 229 14.94 -1.06 2.55
CA ASP A 229 14.01 0.07 2.57
C ASP A 229 14.21 0.82 3.88
N SER A 230 13.87 2.11 3.92
CA SER A 230 14.12 2.94 5.10
C SER A 230 13.16 4.12 5.25
N PHE A 231 13.08 4.59 6.49
CA PHE A 231 12.47 5.87 6.82
C PHE A 231 13.28 6.57 7.90
N GLN A 232 13.00 7.86 8.09
CA GLN A 232 13.58 8.66 9.15
C GLN A 232 12.48 9.23 10.04
N TYR A 233 12.79 9.45 11.32
CA TYR A 233 11.91 10.13 12.26
C TYR A 233 12.68 11.02 13.22
#